data_AF-A0A967MNY0-F1
#
_entry.id   AF-A0A967MNY0-F1
#
_cell.length_a   1.000
_cell.length_b   1.000
_cell.length_c   1.000
_cell.angle_alpha   90.00
_cell.angle_beta   90.00
_cell.angle_gamma   90.00
#
_symmetry.space_group_name_H-M   'P 1'
#
loop_
_entity.id
_entity.type
_entity.pdbx_description
1 polymer ?
#
loop_
_entity_poly.entity_id
_entity_poly.type
_entity_poly.pdbx_seq_one_letter_code
_entity_poly.pdbx_strand_id
1 'polypeptide(L)' 'KGSPDDVLEVDCDIWIPAARPDVLRADNVDRLQTRLVLQGANIPCTPEAEATLHERGVLVVPDFVANAGGVICAAVEYH' A
#
# COMPACT_ATOMS: atom_id res chain seq x y z
N LYS A 1 10.87 -22.06 -3.08
CA LYS A 1 9.56 -21.47 -2.71
C LYS A 1 9.83 -20.54 -1.55
N GLY A 2 9.61 -19.24 -1.74
CA GLY A 2 9.79 -18.21 -0.71
C GLY A 2 8.56 -18.05 0.17
N SER A 3 8.70 -17.31 1.28
CA SER A 3 7.56 -16.87 2.09
C SER A 3 6.79 -15.76 1.35
N PRO A 4 5.49 -15.56 1.62
CA PRO A 4 4.73 -14.46 1.03
C PRO A 4 5.36 -13.08 1.28
N ASP A 5 6.06 -12.91 2.41
CA ASP A 5 6.66 -11.64 2.79
C ASP A 5 8.01 -11.37 2.11
N ASP A 6 8.56 -12.34 1.37
CA ASP A 6 9.81 -12.15 0.63
C ASP A 6 9.68 -11.05 -0.44
N VAL A 7 8.44 -10.74 -0.87
CA VAL A 7 8.15 -9.62 -1.80
C VAL A 7 8.43 -8.25 -1.19
N LEU A 8 8.45 -8.14 0.15
CA LEU A 8 8.70 -6.87 0.83
C LEU A 8 10.17 -6.45 0.73
N GLU A 9 11.08 -7.40 0.53
CA GLU A 9 12.54 -7.14 0.46
C GLU A 9 13.01 -6.72 -0.93
N VAL A 10 12.10 -6.70 -1.91
CA VAL A 10 12.40 -6.27 -3.27
C VAL A 10 12.55 -4.75 -3.29
N ASP A 11 13.76 -4.29 -3.61
CA ASP A 11 14.03 -2.87 -3.84
C ASP A 11 13.22 -2.35 -5.03
N CYS A 12 12.43 -1.29 -4.80
CA CYS A 12 11.56 -0.71 -5.82
C CYS A 12 11.25 0.77 -5.54
N ASP A 13 11.13 1.58 -6.58
CA ASP A 13 10.74 2.98 -6.41
C ASP A 13 9.28 3.13 -5.92
N ILE A 14 8.40 2.25 -6.37
CA ILE A 14 6.96 2.28 -6.10
C ILE A 14 6.49 0.89 -5.70
N TRP A 15 5.83 0.81 -4.55
CA TRP A 15 5.21 -0.42 -4.05
C TRP A 15 3.69 -0.29 -3.99
N ILE A 16 2.96 -1.28 -4.53
CA ILE A 16 1.50 -1.23 -4.68
C ILE A 16 0.85 -2.48 -4.07
N PRO A 17 0.39 -2.44 -2.81
CA PRO A 17 -0.37 -3.53 -2.22
C PRO A 17 -1.81 -3.50 -2.73
N ALA A 18 -2.18 -4.46 -3.58
CA ALA A 18 -3.47 -4.50 -4.27
C ALA A 18 -4.25 -5.82 -4.11
N ALA A 19 -3.89 -6.65 -3.12
CA ALA A 19 -4.47 -7.99 -2.97
C ALA A 19 -5.40 -8.16 -1.76
N ARG A 20 -4.89 -7.90 -0.55
CA ARG A 20 -5.59 -8.18 0.73
C ARG A 20 -5.33 -7.06 1.74
N PRO A 21 -6.19 -6.92 2.77
CA PRO A 21 -5.91 -6.05 3.90
C PRO A 21 -4.73 -6.56 4.74
N ASP A 22 -4.17 -5.67 5.57
CA ASP A 22 -3.17 -5.95 6.62
C ASP A 22 -1.91 -6.71 6.13
N VAL A 23 -1.50 -6.48 4.88
CA VAL A 23 -0.30 -7.09 4.31
C VAL A 23 0.98 -6.44 4.84
N LEU A 24 0.93 -5.13 5.10
CA LEU A 24 2.02 -4.36 5.71
C LEU A 24 1.64 -3.99 7.14
N ARG A 25 2.47 -4.37 8.10
CA ARG A 25 2.22 -4.31 9.54
C ARG A 25 3.47 -3.79 10.26
N ALA A 26 3.30 -3.40 11.52
CA ALA A 26 4.40 -2.94 12.37
C ALA A 26 5.58 -3.93 12.44
N ASP A 27 5.32 -5.24 12.33
CA ASP A 27 6.34 -6.29 12.44
C ASP A 27 7.10 -6.57 11.14
N ASN A 28 6.65 -6.06 9.99
CA ASN A 28 7.28 -6.34 8.69
C ASN A 28 7.57 -5.10 7.83
N VAL A 29 7.09 -3.90 8.21
CA VAL A 29 7.26 -2.65 7.44
C VAL A 29 8.72 -2.26 7.21
N ASP A 30 9.61 -2.61 8.14
CA ASP A 30 11.04 -2.30 8.05
C ASP A 30 11.74 -3.04 6.91
N ARG A 31 11.16 -4.14 6.42
CA ARG A 31 11.69 -4.90 5.28
C ARG A 31 11.51 -4.15 3.96
N LEU A 32 10.53 -3.25 3.88
CA LEU A 32 10.19 -2.53 2.66
C LEU A 32 11.23 -1.47 2.30
N GLN A 33 11.77 -1.53 1.09
CA GLN A 33 12.66 -0.52 0.51
C GLN A 33 11.94 0.16 -0.65
N THR A 34 11.33 1.33 -0.39
CA THR A 34 10.59 2.07 -1.42
C THR A 34 10.53 3.57 -1.14
N ARG A 35 10.08 4.34 -2.14
CA ARG A 35 9.92 5.80 -2.08
C ARG A 35 8.46 6.21 -2.08
N LEU A 36 7.57 5.37 -2.60
CA LEU A 36 6.14 5.60 -2.73
C LEU A 36 5.35 4.32 -2.51
N VAL A 37 4.32 4.39 -1.66
CA VAL A 37 3.32 3.33 -1.47
C VAL A 37 1.97 3.81 -2.00
N LEU A 38 1.35 3.03 -2.89
CA LEU A 38 0.01 3.30 -3.42
C LEU A 38 -0.95 2.18 -2.98
N GLN A 39 -1.88 2.49 -2.08
CA GLN A 39 -2.77 1.48 -1.51
C GLN A 39 -3.89 1.09 -2.49
N GLY A 40 -3.69 0.02 -3.25
CA GLY A 40 -4.67 -0.48 -4.22
C GLY A 40 -5.79 -1.31 -3.58
N ALA A 41 -5.47 -2.08 -2.54
CA ALA A 41 -6.46 -2.81 -1.75
C ALA A 41 -7.12 -1.89 -0.72
N ASN A 42 -8.21 -2.34 -0.11
CA ASN A 42 -8.79 -1.67 1.06
C ASN A 42 -7.99 -2.06 2.31
N ILE A 43 -7.52 -1.07 3.06
CA ILE A 43 -6.79 -1.19 4.32
C ILE A 43 -5.59 -2.17 4.22
N PRO A 44 -4.65 -1.99 3.27
CA PRO A 44 -3.51 -2.91 3.12
C PRO A 44 -2.41 -2.71 4.18
N CYS A 45 -2.39 -1.57 4.86
CA CYS A 45 -1.38 -1.20 5.83
C CYS A 45 -2.03 -0.93 7.19
N THR A 46 -1.38 -1.35 8.28
CA THR A 46 -1.81 -0.92 9.62
C THR A 46 -1.40 0.53 9.88
N PRO A 47 -2.08 1.27 10.78
CA PRO A 47 -1.72 2.65 11.10
C PRO A 47 -0.28 2.81 11.59
N GLU A 48 0.23 1.82 12.32
CA GLU A 48 1.62 1.81 12.81
C GLU A 48 2.60 1.66 11.64
N ALA A 49 2.29 0.81 10.65
CA ALA A 49 3.14 0.67 9.46
C ALA A 49 3.17 1.97 8.65
N GLU A 50 2.03 2.64 8.48
CA GLU A 50 1.98 3.95 7.82
C GLU A 50 2.77 5.02 8.56
N ALA A 51 2.69 5.04 9.90
CA ALA A 51 3.47 5.94 10.74
C ALA A 51 4.98 5.71 10.54
N THR A 52 5.44 4.45 10.55
CA THR A 52 6.84 4.11 10.29
C THR A 52 7.29 4.55 8.89
N LEU A 53 6.45 4.33 7.86
CA LEU A 53 6.75 4.78 6.50
C LEU A 53 6.86 6.31 6.42
N HIS A 54 5.96 7.02 7.10
CA HIS A 54 5.98 8.48 7.18
C HIS A 54 7.26 9.01 7.85
N GLU A 55 7.66 8.42 8.98
CA GLU A 55 8.91 8.75 9.67
C GLU A 55 10.15 8.51 8.79
N ARG A 56 10.10 7.49 7.92
CA ARG A 56 11.14 7.17 6.93
C ARG A 56 11.11 8.07 5.69
N GLY A 57 10.16 9.01 5.60
CA GLY A 57 10.00 9.90 4.44
C GLY A 57 9.43 9.21 3.19
N VAL A 58 8.82 8.03 3.35
CA VAL A 58 8.12 7.34 2.27
C VAL A 58 6.74 7.98 2.09
N LEU A 59 6.42 8.37 0.87
CA LEU A 59 5.10 8.91 0.56
C LEU A 59 4.08 7.76 0.50
N VAL A 60 2.99 7.85 1.26
CA VAL A 60 1.89 6.88 1.23
C VAL A 60 0.65 7.58 0.68
N VAL A 61 0.07 7.04 -0.40
CA VAL A 61 -1.24 7.46 -0.90
C VAL A 61 -2.29 6.48 -0.36
N PRO A 62 -3.23 6.95 0.47
CA PRO A 62 -4.18 6.08 1.16
C PRO A 62 -5.19 5.49 0.19
N ASP A 63 -5.80 4.37 0.59
CA ASP A 63 -6.69 3.56 -0.23
C ASP A 63 -7.87 4.35 -0.84
N PHE A 64 -8.56 5.14 -0.04
CA PHE A 64 -9.72 5.95 -0.46
C PHE A 64 -9.39 7.02 -1.52
N VAL A 65 -8.10 7.29 -1.77
CA VAL A 65 -7.62 8.10 -2.90
C VAL A 65 -7.08 7.22 -4.02
N ALA A 66 -6.16 6.29 -3.69
CA ALA A 66 -5.44 5.49 -4.68
C ALA A 66 -6.34 4.53 -5.46
N ASN A 67 -7.39 3.98 -4.84
CA ASN A 67 -8.27 2.98 -5.46
C ASN A 67 -9.62 3.54 -5.92
N ALA A 68 -9.84 4.86 -5.79
CA ALA A 68 -11.14 5.52 -6.04
C ALA A 68 -11.61 5.47 -7.51
N GLY A 69 -10.77 5.04 -8.46
CA GLY A 69 -11.08 5.01 -9.89
C GLY A 69 -12.36 4.25 -10.23
N GLY A 70 -12.65 3.13 -9.56
CA GLY A 70 -13.88 2.37 -9.77
C GLY A 70 -15.15 3.14 -9.38
N VAL A 71 -15.10 3.85 -8.25
CA VAL A 71 -16.22 4.68 -7.77
C VAL A 71 -16.44 5.88 -8.69
N ILE A 72 -15.37 6.52 -9.15
CA ILE A 72 -15.45 7.64 -10.09
C ILE A 72 -16.05 7.18 -11.42
N CYS A 73 -15.63 6.05 -11.96
CA CYS A 73 -16.17 5.49 -13.20
C CYS A 73 -17.67 5.20 -13.07
N ALA A 74 -18.08 4.54 -11.99
CA ALA A 74 -19.49 4.26 -11.73
C ALA A 74 -20.34 5.53 -11.62
N ALA A 75 -19.80 6.60 -11.02
CA ALA A 75 -20.49 7.89 -10.94
C ALA A 75 -20.66 8.55 -12.31
N VAL A 76 -19.69 8.39 -13.21
CA VAL A 76 -19.77 8.90 -14.60
C VAL A 76 -20.72 8.07 -15.46
N GLU A 77 -20.75 6.75 -15.29
CA GLU A 77 -21.65 5.83 -16.03
C GLU A 77 -23.11 5.91 -15.58
N TYR A 78 -23.39 6.42 -14.38
CA TYR A 78 -24.74 6.56 -13.86
C TYR A 78 -25.57 7.62 -14.60
N HIS A 79 -24.91 8.53 -15.33
CA HIS A 79 -25.52 9.56 -16.17
C HIS A 79 -25.71 9.09 -17.62
#